data_AF-A0A8K0T1Q4-F1
#
_entry.id   AF-A0A8K0T1Q4-F1
#
_cell.length_a   1.000
_cell.length_b   1.000
_cell.length_c   1.000
_cell.angle_alpha   90.00
_cell.angle_beta   90.00
_cell.angle_gamma   90.00
#
_symmetry.space_group_name_H-M   'P 1'
#
loop_
_entity.id
_entity.type
_entity.pdbx_description
1 polymer ?
#
loop_
_entity_poly.entity_id
_entity_poly.type
_entity_poly.pdbx_seq_one_letter_code
_entity_poly.pdbx_strand_id
1 'polypeptide(L)'
;MHALRIASLLALWAGAVVAGGLQEVTTLKPISKGKGLQARADDESVAPSKSVGLDYGVDTDPLVHVDLDMQQPAVLLEDVASIDAVLCANESISISFTSGEGFEAAVATWANKGDLVFFTNHLGGCDTEDERGVFLVSRISGDVETLTIVAHAEKKDVASTAANTAITFEGVPAAKKRQTVSRRVLNERGITINEKGLNIAGTIGLPRNTPIYSFPPYLEVSADSAEITASVTFSGFLDYDVLGGKLKELYVDIDSSIDAEVGVTVAVTAEYRDSFTYVPGELSYMIIDVPGIITLGPELLFAIGLDIDVAAGVTVTGSAGAGLQNGRVHLDFLDTNKTSFTPWKPVYNAKLNLSERALAKADTWVDVTFQLIVQVLGGVVDLSAGLTARPRFNNEFAFTASQEIDETGTVTQPGDLVCAQGLSIKSDFSFSLFAFVTKLWSNTVYNVQIPIAQECYTWL
;
A
#
# COMPACT_ATOMS: atom_id res chain seq x y z
N MET A 1 16.19 37.42 35.31
CA MET A 1 14.87 37.68 35.94
C MET A 1 13.96 36.52 35.60
N HIS A 2 13.54 35.78 36.62
CA HIS A 2 12.72 34.58 36.51
C HIS A 2 11.27 34.86 36.13
N ALA A 3 10.67 33.84 35.51
CA ALA A 3 9.25 33.55 35.40
C ALA A 3 8.43 34.44 34.46
N LEU A 4 7.92 33.85 33.37
CA LEU A 4 6.48 33.59 33.26
C LEU A 4 6.15 32.70 32.04
N ARG A 5 5.30 31.70 32.31
CA ARG A 5 4.31 31.07 31.41
C ARG A 5 4.79 30.02 30.42
N ILE A 6 4.80 28.80 30.95
CA ILE A 6 4.04 27.67 30.39
C ILE A 6 2.72 28.20 29.84
N ALA A 7 2.62 28.34 28.52
CA ALA A 7 1.39 28.54 27.80
C ALA A 7 1.33 27.45 26.73
N SER A 8 0.68 26.36 27.09
CA SER A 8 -0.01 25.47 26.19
C SER A 8 -0.71 26.26 25.08
N LEU A 9 -0.17 26.19 23.88
CA LEU A 9 -0.84 26.62 22.66
C LEU A 9 -1.13 25.35 21.85
N LEU A 10 -2.37 24.88 21.95
CA LEU A 10 -3.04 24.23 20.85
C LEU A 10 -2.89 25.17 19.64
N ALA A 11 -1.96 24.86 18.74
CA ALA A 11 -1.97 25.44 17.41
C ALA A 11 -3.17 24.83 16.68
N LEU A 12 -4.17 25.67 16.40
CA LEU A 12 -5.32 25.34 15.59
C LEU A 12 -4.85 24.74 14.27
N TRP A 13 -5.22 23.48 14.05
CA TRP A 13 -5.25 22.87 12.74
C TRP A 13 -6.21 23.65 11.83
N ALA A 14 -5.67 24.37 10.87
CA ALA A 14 -6.44 24.97 9.78
C ALA A 14 -5.64 24.88 8.47
N GLY A 15 -5.30 23.65 8.10
CA GLY A 15 -4.93 23.26 6.75
C GLY A 15 -5.80 22.08 6.37
N ALA A 16 -7.11 22.29 6.20
CA ALA A 16 -7.97 21.29 5.60
C ALA A 16 -7.61 21.20 4.11
N VAL A 17 -6.55 20.45 3.80
CA VAL A 17 -6.42 19.85 2.48
C VAL A 17 -7.57 18.86 2.40
N VAL A 18 -8.56 19.17 1.58
CA VAL A 18 -9.59 18.21 1.20
C VAL A 18 -8.86 17.06 0.50
N ALA A 19 -8.53 16.02 1.26
CA ALA A 19 -8.12 14.73 0.74
C ALA A 19 -9.34 14.13 0.04
N GLY A 20 -9.55 14.53 -1.21
CA GLY A 20 -10.40 13.79 -2.12
C GLY A 20 -9.71 12.48 -2.46
N GLY A 21 -9.83 11.50 -1.55
CA GLY A 21 -9.48 10.12 -1.83
C GLY A 21 -10.41 9.61 -2.92
N LEU A 22 -9.95 9.64 -4.16
CA LEU A 22 -10.54 8.84 -5.21
C LEU A 22 -10.01 7.41 -4.99
N GLN A 23 -10.77 6.60 -4.23
CA GLN A 23 -10.62 5.15 -4.28
C GLN A 23 -11.07 4.70 -5.66
N GLU A 24 -10.16 4.64 -6.63
CA GLU A 24 -10.42 3.89 -7.84
C GLU A 24 -10.27 2.40 -7.48
N VAL A 25 -11.37 1.64 -7.47
CA VAL A 25 -11.34 0.20 -7.17
C VAL A 25 -11.19 -0.57 -8.49
N THR A 26 -10.21 -1.47 -8.57
CA THR A 26 -10.11 -2.44 -9.66
C THR A 26 -10.78 -3.73 -9.19
N THR A 27 -12.06 -3.89 -9.52
CA THR A 27 -12.78 -5.13 -9.27
C THR A 27 -12.34 -6.19 -10.27
N LEU A 28 -11.80 -7.30 -9.77
CA LEU A 28 -11.43 -8.45 -10.60
C LEU A 28 -12.66 -9.25 -10.97
N LYS A 29 -12.71 -9.69 -12.23
CA LYS A 29 -13.82 -10.48 -12.73
C LYS A 29 -13.54 -11.98 -12.57
N PRO A 30 -14.57 -12.80 -12.36
CA PRO A 30 -14.47 -14.24 -12.49
C PRO A 30 -13.90 -14.65 -13.84
N ILE A 31 -12.85 -15.47 -13.84
CA ILE A 31 -12.36 -16.13 -15.05
C ILE A 31 -13.01 -17.50 -15.11
N SER A 32 -13.94 -17.68 -16.04
CA SER A 32 -14.47 -19.00 -16.35
C SER A 32 -13.46 -19.77 -17.19
N LYS A 33 -13.34 -21.08 -16.96
CA LYS A 33 -12.57 -21.98 -17.81
C LYS A 33 -13.30 -22.12 -19.14
N GLY A 34 -13.05 -21.18 -20.05
CA GLY A 34 -13.72 -21.11 -21.34
C GLY A 34 -13.49 -22.36 -22.19
N LYS A 35 -14.40 -22.57 -23.16
CA LYS A 35 -14.50 -23.66 -24.17
C LYS A 35 -13.23 -24.03 -24.98
N GLY A 36 -12.04 -23.54 -24.61
CA GLY A 36 -10.74 -23.86 -25.21
C GLY A 36 -9.71 -24.46 -24.24
N LEU A 37 -9.93 -24.38 -22.92
CA LEU A 37 -9.20 -25.18 -21.92
C LEU A 37 -10.11 -26.34 -21.58
N GLN A 38 -9.77 -27.55 -22.06
CA GLN A 38 -10.57 -28.79 -21.96
C GLN A 38 -11.70 -28.69 -20.93
N ALA A 39 -12.90 -28.29 -21.38
CA ALA A 39 -14.08 -28.42 -20.55
C ALA A 39 -14.09 -29.88 -20.11
N ARG A 40 -14.13 -30.11 -18.79
CA ARG A 40 -14.24 -31.46 -18.27
C ARG A 40 -15.45 -32.10 -18.96
N ALA A 41 -15.36 -33.36 -19.34
CA ALA A 41 -16.54 -34.09 -19.82
C ALA A 41 -17.67 -33.86 -18.82
N ASP A 42 -18.90 -33.64 -19.29
CA ASP A 42 -20.01 -33.19 -18.44
C ASP A 42 -20.16 -34.04 -17.16
N ASP A 43 -19.85 -35.34 -17.24
CA ASP A 43 -19.83 -36.28 -16.10
C ASP A 43 -18.92 -35.84 -14.93
N GLU A 44 -17.78 -35.19 -15.22
CA GLU A 44 -16.84 -34.70 -14.21
C GLU A 44 -17.18 -33.29 -13.70
N SER A 45 -17.78 -32.43 -14.52
CA SER A 45 -18.14 -31.05 -14.14
C SER A 45 -19.46 -30.98 -13.36
N VAL A 46 -20.40 -31.90 -13.61
CA VAL A 46 -21.62 -32.01 -12.79
C VAL A 46 -21.35 -32.68 -11.44
N ALA A 47 -20.21 -33.34 -11.23
CA ALA A 47 -19.90 -34.03 -9.98
C ALA A 47 -19.63 -33.03 -8.83
N PRO A 48 -20.40 -33.05 -7.72
CA PRO A 48 -20.14 -32.18 -6.59
C PRO A 48 -18.79 -32.47 -5.92
N SER A 49 -18.04 -31.42 -5.62
CA SER A 49 -16.73 -31.49 -4.99
C SER A 49 -16.71 -30.73 -3.66
N LYS A 50 -15.95 -31.23 -2.67
CA LYS A 50 -15.63 -30.46 -1.46
C LYS A 50 -14.44 -29.51 -1.63
N SER A 51 -13.72 -29.60 -2.75
CA SER A 51 -12.61 -28.71 -3.08
C SER A 51 -12.96 -27.95 -4.36
N VAL A 52 -12.95 -26.63 -4.28
CA VAL A 52 -13.35 -25.71 -5.35
C VAL A 52 -12.23 -24.70 -5.56
N GLY A 53 -11.74 -24.57 -6.79
CA GLY A 53 -10.77 -23.54 -7.19
C GLY A 53 -11.45 -22.48 -8.05
N LEU A 54 -11.27 -21.21 -7.70
CA LEU A 54 -11.88 -20.07 -8.38
C LEU A 54 -10.79 -19.09 -8.84
N ASP A 55 -10.75 -18.82 -10.14
CA ASP A 55 -9.85 -17.83 -10.73
C ASP A 55 -10.54 -16.48 -10.90
N TYR A 56 -9.81 -15.41 -10.57
CA TYR A 56 -10.21 -14.02 -10.74
C TYR A 56 -9.07 -13.23 -11.38
N GLY A 57 -9.42 -12.30 -12.26
CA GLY A 57 -8.40 -11.48 -12.91
C GLY A 57 -8.97 -10.44 -13.85
N VAL A 58 -8.15 -10.04 -14.81
CA VAL A 58 -8.51 -9.06 -15.83
C VAL A 58 -8.43 -9.75 -17.19
N ASP A 59 -9.51 -9.70 -17.95
CA ASP A 59 -9.66 -10.41 -19.22
C ASP A 59 -9.52 -11.94 -19.02
N THR A 60 -8.43 -12.55 -19.51
CA THR A 60 -8.14 -13.99 -19.37
C THR A 60 -6.93 -14.28 -18.47
N ASP A 61 -6.32 -13.25 -17.88
CA ASP A 61 -5.11 -13.40 -17.08
C ASP A 61 -5.49 -13.56 -15.59
N PRO A 62 -5.32 -14.75 -14.99
CA PRO A 62 -5.60 -14.96 -13.58
C PRO A 62 -4.58 -14.22 -12.71
N LEU A 63 -5.08 -13.41 -11.78
CA LEU A 63 -4.27 -12.63 -10.83
C LEU A 63 -4.47 -13.12 -9.40
N VAL A 64 -5.66 -13.64 -9.09
CA VAL A 64 -6.02 -14.19 -7.79
C VAL A 64 -6.65 -15.56 -8.00
N HIS A 65 -6.10 -16.55 -7.31
CA HIS A 65 -6.62 -17.90 -7.22
C HIS A 65 -7.16 -18.13 -5.82
N VAL A 66 -8.37 -18.68 -5.72
CA VAL A 66 -9.04 -18.96 -4.45
C VAL A 66 -9.38 -20.44 -4.38
N ASP A 67 -8.73 -21.14 -3.45
CA ASP A 67 -9.04 -22.52 -3.10
C ASP A 67 -9.98 -22.55 -1.89
N LEU A 68 -11.11 -23.24 -2.05
CA LEU A 68 -12.12 -23.41 -1.02
C LEU A 68 -12.27 -24.88 -0.67
N ASP A 69 -12.09 -25.20 0.61
CA ASP A 69 -12.62 -26.44 1.17
C ASP A 69 -14.04 -26.16 1.64
N MET A 70 -15.04 -26.79 1.05
CA MET A 70 -16.45 -26.50 1.27
C MET A 70 -17.03 -27.32 2.42
N GLN A 71 -17.93 -26.71 3.19
CA GLN A 71 -18.68 -27.41 4.25
C GLN A 71 -19.59 -28.49 3.63
N GLN A 72 -20.32 -28.11 2.58
CA GLN A 72 -21.12 -29.01 1.74
C GLN A 72 -20.51 -29.17 0.34
N PRO A 73 -20.73 -30.30 -0.36
CA PRO A 73 -20.26 -30.45 -1.74
C PRO A 73 -20.83 -29.37 -2.67
N ALA A 74 -19.98 -28.83 -3.54
CA ALA A 74 -20.29 -27.73 -4.43
C ALA A 74 -20.15 -28.10 -5.91
N VAL A 75 -20.89 -27.39 -6.77
CA VAL A 75 -20.85 -27.50 -8.23
C VAL A 75 -20.63 -26.11 -8.83
N LEU A 76 -19.63 -26.00 -9.70
CA LEU A 76 -19.38 -24.79 -10.50
C LEU A 76 -20.22 -24.90 -11.77
N LEU A 77 -21.37 -24.22 -11.83
CA LEU A 77 -22.26 -24.31 -12.99
C LEU A 77 -21.60 -23.74 -14.27
N GLU A 78 -20.68 -22.79 -14.10
CA GLU A 78 -19.88 -22.23 -15.20
C GLU A 78 -18.92 -23.24 -15.86
N ASP A 79 -18.58 -24.34 -15.18
CA ASP A 79 -17.69 -25.38 -15.70
C ASP A 79 -18.44 -26.51 -16.42
N VAL A 80 -19.79 -26.51 -16.39
CA VAL A 80 -20.63 -27.52 -17.06
C VAL A 80 -20.92 -27.08 -18.49
N ALA A 81 -20.35 -27.77 -19.47
CA ALA A 81 -20.36 -27.33 -20.86
C ALA A 81 -21.75 -27.38 -21.51
N SER A 82 -22.61 -28.30 -21.06
CA SER A 82 -23.98 -28.44 -21.55
C SER A 82 -24.96 -27.43 -20.97
N ILE A 83 -24.61 -26.65 -19.94
CA ILE A 83 -25.52 -25.59 -19.44
C ILE A 83 -25.65 -24.48 -20.49
N ASP A 84 -26.88 -24.18 -20.86
CA ASP A 84 -27.25 -23.13 -21.81
C ASP A 84 -27.46 -21.79 -21.09
N ALA A 85 -28.27 -21.80 -20.04
CA ALA A 85 -28.55 -20.62 -19.24
C ALA A 85 -28.83 -21.00 -17.78
N VAL A 86 -28.52 -20.04 -16.90
CA VAL A 86 -28.91 -20.05 -15.50
C VAL A 86 -29.78 -18.81 -15.27
N LEU A 87 -30.90 -18.96 -14.58
CA LEU A 87 -31.83 -17.88 -14.26
C LEU A 87 -32.14 -17.93 -12.76
N CYS A 88 -31.91 -16.82 -12.06
CA CYS A 88 -32.18 -16.74 -10.63
C CYS A 88 -33.46 -15.97 -10.32
N ALA A 89 -34.19 -16.47 -9.34
CA ALA A 89 -35.26 -15.80 -8.63
C ALA A 89 -34.94 -15.79 -7.13
N ASN A 90 -35.79 -15.16 -6.30
CA ASN A 90 -35.50 -14.96 -4.88
C ASN A 90 -35.15 -16.24 -4.10
N GLU A 91 -35.77 -17.37 -4.43
CA GLU A 91 -35.61 -18.65 -3.70
C GLU A 91 -35.36 -19.84 -4.63
N SER A 92 -35.06 -19.58 -5.92
CA SER A 92 -34.86 -20.66 -6.88
C SER A 92 -33.90 -20.29 -8.00
N ILE A 93 -33.20 -21.29 -8.51
CA ILE A 93 -32.32 -21.22 -9.66
C ILE A 93 -32.83 -22.20 -10.71
N SER A 94 -33.07 -21.71 -11.92
CA SER A 94 -33.42 -22.52 -13.08
C SER A 94 -32.22 -22.67 -13.98
N ILE A 95 -31.88 -23.89 -14.36
CA ILE A 95 -30.69 -24.26 -15.13
C ILE A 95 -31.17 -25.01 -16.37
N SER A 96 -31.00 -24.43 -17.56
CA SER A 96 -31.34 -25.07 -18.83
C SER A 96 -30.12 -25.73 -19.47
N PHE A 97 -30.32 -26.85 -20.16
CA PHE A 97 -29.27 -27.61 -20.80
C PHE A 97 -29.45 -27.65 -22.32
N THR A 98 -28.34 -27.62 -23.05
CA THR A 98 -28.27 -27.78 -24.51
C THR A 98 -28.32 -29.24 -24.95
N SER A 99 -28.04 -30.19 -24.06
CA SER A 99 -28.00 -31.63 -24.35
C SER A 99 -28.80 -32.44 -23.33
N GLY A 100 -29.47 -33.49 -23.83
CA GLY A 100 -30.17 -34.45 -22.96
C GLY A 100 -29.20 -35.24 -22.08
N GLU A 101 -28.03 -35.60 -22.61
CA GLU A 101 -26.98 -36.32 -21.87
C GLU A 101 -26.49 -35.53 -20.65
N GLY A 102 -26.19 -34.23 -20.83
CA GLY A 102 -25.75 -33.37 -19.74
C GLY A 102 -26.84 -33.15 -18.69
N PHE A 103 -28.09 -32.97 -19.13
CA PHE A 103 -29.25 -32.90 -18.24
C PHE A 103 -29.43 -34.19 -17.43
N GLU A 104 -29.38 -35.36 -18.08
CA GLU A 104 -29.53 -36.66 -17.42
C GLU A 104 -28.41 -36.91 -16.41
N ALA A 105 -27.15 -36.58 -16.76
CA ALA A 105 -26.01 -36.67 -15.86
C ALA A 105 -26.16 -35.76 -14.63
N ALA A 106 -26.60 -34.52 -14.83
CA ALA A 106 -26.87 -33.57 -13.75
C ALA A 106 -28.00 -34.05 -12.83
N VAL A 107 -29.14 -34.47 -13.39
CA VAL A 107 -30.25 -35.03 -12.59
C VAL A 107 -29.81 -36.26 -11.82
N ALA A 108 -29.12 -37.21 -12.46
CA ALA A 108 -28.64 -38.42 -11.80
C ALA A 108 -27.68 -38.12 -10.64
N THR A 109 -26.87 -37.07 -10.78
CA THR A 109 -25.85 -36.71 -9.80
C THR A 109 -26.38 -35.85 -8.66
N TRP A 110 -27.30 -34.93 -8.95
CA TRP A 110 -27.78 -33.94 -8.00
C TRP A 110 -29.10 -34.35 -7.34
N ALA A 111 -29.96 -35.11 -8.02
CA ALA A 111 -31.21 -35.56 -7.43
C ALA A 111 -30.91 -36.45 -6.21
N ASN A 112 -31.54 -36.10 -5.08
CA ASN A 112 -31.36 -36.73 -3.77
C ASN A 112 -30.08 -36.35 -3.00
N LYS A 113 -29.20 -35.50 -3.56
CA LYS A 113 -28.17 -34.83 -2.76
C LYS A 113 -28.80 -33.59 -2.13
N GLY A 114 -29.24 -33.74 -0.87
CA GLY A 114 -29.57 -32.58 -0.04
C GLY A 114 -28.32 -31.77 0.25
N ASP A 115 -28.49 -30.47 0.43
CA ASP A 115 -27.46 -29.52 0.84
C ASP A 115 -26.25 -29.50 -0.12
N LEU A 116 -26.47 -29.05 -1.35
CA LEU A 116 -25.40 -28.75 -2.33
C LEU A 116 -25.15 -27.25 -2.39
N VAL A 117 -23.93 -26.83 -2.74
CA VAL A 117 -23.63 -25.42 -3.03
C VAL A 117 -23.45 -25.23 -4.53
N PHE A 118 -24.20 -24.32 -5.14
CA PHE A 118 -23.99 -23.95 -6.54
C PHE A 118 -23.27 -22.60 -6.64
N PHE A 119 -22.26 -22.56 -7.52
CA PHE A 119 -21.60 -21.34 -7.94
C PHE A 119 -22.08 -20.94 -9.35
N THR A 120 -22.44 -19.68 -9.52
CA THR A 120 -22.81 -19.05 -10.81
C THR A 120 -21.82 -17.95 -11.17
N ASN A 121 -21.64 -17.68 -12.47
CA ASN A 121 -20.87 -16.52 -12.95
C ASN A 121 -21.75 -15.62 -13.81
N HIS A 122 -22.53 -14.74 -13.19
CA HIS A 122 -23.36 -13.72 -13.85
C HIS A 122 -24.33 -14.18 -14.96
N LEU A 123 -24.47 -15.49 -15.18
CA LEU A 123 -25.42 -16.07 -16.11
C LEU A 123 -26.84 -15.74 -15.62
N GLY A 124 -27.53 -14.86 -16.33
CA GLY A 124 -28.94 -14.50 -16.08
C GLY A 124 -29.21 -13.59 -14.89
N GLY A 125 -28.21 -12.86 -14.37
CA GLY A 125 -28.41 -11.84 -13.33
C GLY A 125 -28.53 -12.37 -11.90
N CYS A 126 -27.94 -13.54 -11.63
CA CYS A 126 -27.89 -14.19 -10.31
C CYS A 126 -27.08 -13.41 -9.25
N ASP A 127 -26.20 -12.54 -9.71
CA ASP A 127 -25.18 -11.83 -8.95
C ASP A 127 -24.83 -10.52 -9.68
N THR A 128 -24.07 -9.64 -9.03
CA THR A 128 -23.56 -8.42 -9.66
C THR A 128 -22.55 -8.78 -10.75
N GLU A 129 -22.37 -7.91 -11.75
CA GLU A 129 -21.60 -8.19 -12.98
C GLU A 129 -20.18 -8.77 -12.77
N ASP A 130 -19.55 -8.47 -11.63
CA ASP A 130 -18.17 -8.84 -11.32
C ASP A 130 -18.06 -9.89 -10.19
N GLU A 131 -19.16 -10.56 -9.82
CA GLU A 131 -19.20 -11.52 -8.71
C GLU A 131 -19.61 -12.93 -9.15
N ARG A 132 -19.23 -13.94 -8.36
CA ARG A 132 -19.85 -15.26 -8.45
C ARG A 132 -21.00 -15.35 -7.45
N GLY A 133 -22.18 -15.77 -7.91
CA GLY A 133 -23.28 -16.09 -7.03
C GLY A 133 -23.04 -17.42 -6.30
N VAL A 134 -23.23 -17.44 -4.98
CA VAL A 134 -23.12 -18.65 -4.16
C VAL A 134 -24.50 -18.99 -3.61
N PHE A 135 -24.93 -20.23 -3.80
CA PHE A 135 -26.28 -20.64 -3.43
C PHE A 135 -26.31 -21.98 -2.74
N LEU A 136 -26.89 -22.04 -1.54
CA LEU A 136 -27.15 -23.29 -0.84
C LEU A 136 -28.46 -23.89 -1.32
N VAL A 137 -28.37 -25.03 -1.99
CA VAL A 137 -29.48 -25.76 -2.60
C VAL A 137 -30.01 -26.79 -1.62
N SER A 138 -31.31 -26.70 -1.36
CA SER A 138 -32.04 -27.59 -0.46
C SER A 138 -32.79 -28.70 -1.21
N ARG A 139 -33.25 -28.42 -2.43
CA ARG A 139 -34.06 -29.34 -3.23
C ARG A 139 -33.90 -29.05 -4.71
N ILE A 140 -33.97 -30.10 -5.53
CA ILE A 140 -33.86 -30.02 -6.98
C ILE A 140 -34.99 -30.80 -7.65
N SER A 141 -35.50 -30.30 -8.78
CA SER A 141 -36.45 -31.00 -9.67
C SER A 141 -36.08 -30.79 -11.13
N GLY A 142 -35.97 -31.86 -11.91
CA GLY A 142 -35.72 -31.81 -13.35
C GLY A 142 -36.99 -31.98 -14.17
N ASP A 143 -37.07 -31.27 -15.29
CA ASP A 143 -38.08 -31.41 -16.34
C ASP A 143 -37.41 -31.84 -17.65
N VAL A 144 -37.74 -33.06 -18.09
CA VAL A 144 -37.14 -33.70 -19.27
C VAL A 144 -37.65 -33.07 -20.58
N GLU A 145 -38.86 -32.52 -20.59
CA GLU A 145 -39.43 -31.93 -21.82
C GLU A 145 -38.73 -30.64 -22.19
N THR A 146 -38.33 -29.87 -21.17
CA THR A 146 -37.66 -28.57 -21.32
C THR A 146 -36.15 -28.62 -21.04
N LEU A 147 -35.61 -29.81 -20.73
CA LEU A 147 -34.21 -30.02 -20.31
C LEU A 147 -33.78 -29.01 -19.24
N THR A 148 -34.64 -28.77 -18.26
CA THR A 148 -34.45 -27.73 -17.25
C THR A 148 -34.45 -28.31 -15.85
N ILE A 149 -33.50 -27.90 -15.03
CA ILE A 149 -33.44 -28.20 -13.61
C ILE A 149 -33.82 -26.96 -12.81
N VAL A 150 -34.79 -27.09 -11.91
CA VAL A 150 -35.15 -26.06 -10.93
C VAL A 150 -34.64 -26.48 -9.55
N ALA A 151 -33.74 -25.68 -9.01
CA ALA A 151 -33.18 -25.83 -7.67
C ALA A 151 -33.80 -24.80 -6.73
N HIS A 152 -34.33 -25.24 -5.58
CA HIS A 152 -34.73 -24.36 -4.48
C HIS A 152 -33.49 -24.03 -3.65
N ALA A 153 -33.11 -22.75 -3.62
CA ALA A 153 -31.82 -22.34 -3.11
C ALA A 153 -31.89 -21.00 -2.37
N GLU A 154 -31.04 -20.86 -1.36
CA GLU A 154 -30.84 -19.63 -0.61
C GLU A 154 -29.49 -19.01 -1.04
N LYS A 155 -29.47 -17.72 -1.36
CA LYS A 155 -28.22 -17.00 -1.66
C LYS A 155 -27.37 -16.91 -0.40
N LYS A 156 -26.09 -17.25 -0.53
CA LYS A 156 -25.07 -17.24 0.52
C LYS A 156 -23.84 -16.46 0.05
N ASP A 157 -22.86 -16.36 0.94
CA ASP A 157 -21.51 -15.88 0.65
C ASP A 157 -20.50 -17.04 0.77
N VAL A 158 -19.26 -16.79 0.34
CA VAL A 158 -18.19 -17.77 0.47
C VAL A 158 -17.90 -18.09 1.94
N ALA A 159 -17.89 -17.06 2.81
CA ALA A 159 -17.58 -17.20 4.22
C ALA A 159 -18.54 -18.14 4.99
N SER A 160 -19.80 -18.23 4.57
CA SER A 160 -20.82 -19.08 5.21
C SER A 160 -20.87 -20.50 4.65
N THR A 161 -20.21 -20.77 3.53
CA THR A 161 -20.25 -22.07 2.83
C THR A 161 -18.91 -22.79 2.81
N ALA A 162 -17.79 -22.06 2.91
CA ALA A 162 -16.45 -22.61 3.03
C ALA A 162 -16.15 -23.03 4.48
N ALA A 163 -15.39 -24.11 4.62
CA ALA A 163 -14.75 -24.53 5.85
C ALA A 163 -13.33 -23.95 5.96
N ASN A 164 -12.64 -23.81 4.82
CA ASN A 164 -11.33 -23.20 4.70
C ASN A 164 -11.25 -22.37 3.41
N THR A 165 -10.51 -21.27 3.45
CA THR A 165 -10.25 -20.43 2.29
C THR A 165 -8.75 -20.18 2.20
N ALA A 166 -8.14 -20.68 1.12
CA ALA A 166 -6.77 -20.38 0.75
C ALA A 166 -6.76 -19.48 -0.48
N ILE A 167 -5.95 -18.42 -0.48
CA ILE A 167 -5.91 -17.42 -1.53
C ILE A 167 -4.46 -17.22 -1.93
N THR A 168 -4.17 -17.43 -3.21
CA THR A 168 -2.89 -17.08 -3.81
C THR A 168 -3.10 -15.88 -4.73
N PHE A 169 -2.22 -14.89 -4.63
CA PHE A 169 -2.23 -13.76 -5.54
C PHE A 169 -0.82 -13.54 -6.07
N GLU A 170 -0.68 -13.46 -7.39
CA GLU A 170 0.62 -13.42 -8.05
C GLU A 170 0.73 -12.22 -8.97
N GLY A 171 1.84 -11.50 -8.82
CA GLY A 171 2.20 -10.41 -9.73
C GLY A 171 1.12 -9.37 -9.88
N VAL A 172 0.27 -9.18 -8.87
CA VAL A 172 -0.92 -8.33 -8.99
C VAL A 172 -0.46 -6.89 -9.14
N PRO A 173 -0.56 -6.31 -10.35
CA PRO A 173 -0.16 -4.94 -10.52
C PRO A 173 -1.26 -4.09 -9.87
N ALA A 174 -0.89 -3.14 -9.03
CA ALA A 174 -1.80 -2.06 -8.77
C ALA A 174 -1.97 -1.32 -10.11
N ALA A 175 -3.12 -1.55 -10.75
CA ALA A 175 -3.72 -0.84 -11.87
C ALA A 175 -3.78 -1.51 -13.29
N LYS A 176 -4.88 -1.26 -14.01
CA LYS A 176 -4.93 -1.02 -15.47
C LYS A 176 -5.67 0.30 -15.69
N LYS A 177 -5.27 1.11 -16.68
CA LYS A 177 -6.03 2.30 -17.11
C LYS A 177 -7.38 1.85 -17.70
N ARG A 178 -8.51 2.28 -17.14
CA ARG A 178 -9.74 2.49 -17.95
C ARG A 178 -9.75 3.93 -18.45
N GLN A 179 -9.30 4.12 -19.69
CA GLN A 179 -9.66 5.33 -20.45
C GLN A 179 -11.18 5.35 -20.63
N THR A 180 -11.87 6.26 -19.95
CA THR A 180 -12.98 7.11 -20.47
C THR A 180 -13.76 7.76 -19.33
N VAL A 181 -13.22 8.78 -18.66
CA VAL A 181 -14.06 9.84 -18.06
C VAL A 181 -13.39 11.21 -18.22
N SER A 182 -14.08 12.04 -18.99
CA SER A 182 -13.97 13.49 -19.21
C SER A 182 -12.90 14.28 -18.46
N ARG A 183 -11.88 14.65 -19.24
CA ARG A 183 -11.02 15.84 -19.18
C ARG A 183 -11.66 17.04 -18.45
N ARG A 184 -11.36 17.22 -17.16
CA ARG A 184 -11.26 18.54 -16.50
C ARG A 184 -10.49 18.45 -15.18
N VAL A 185 -9.21 18.85 -15.26
CA VAL A 185 -8.37 19.40 -14.18
C VAL A 185 -8.17 18.49 -12.95
N LEU A 186 -7.64 17.29 -13.20
CA LEU A 186 -6.70 16.63 -12.30
C LEU A 186 -5.36 16.66 -13.03
N ASN A 187 -4.40 17.47 -12.56
CA ASN A 187 -3.04 17.38 -13.10
C ASN A 187 -2.55 15.92 -12.97
N GLU A 188 -1.88 15.48 -14.03
CA GLU A 188 -1.45 14.13 -14.34
C GLU A 188 -0.82 13.41 -13.14
N ARG A 189 -1.62 12.65 -12.38
CA ARG A 189 -1.09 11.64 -11.45
C ARG A 189 -0.45 10.57 -12.33
N GLY A 190 0.86 10.68 -12.56
CA GLY A 190 1.61 9.78 -13.44
C GLY A 190 1.77 8.43 -12.77
N ILE A 191 0.69 7.66 -12.78
CA ILE A 191 0.66 6.28 -12.35
C ILE A 191 0.35 5.48 -13.60
N THR A 192 1.27 4.59 -13.92
CA THR A 192 1.23 3.71 -15.08
C THR A 192 1.45 2.30 -14.61
N ILE A 193 1.02 1.34 -15.40
CA ILE A 193 1.23 -0.07 -15.13
C ILE A 193 1.84 -0.62 -16.38
N ASN A 194 2.91 -1.36 -16.20
CA ASN A 194 3.51 -2.10 -17.28
C ASN A 194 3.73 -3.55 -16.83
N GLU A 195 4.28 -4.36 -17.73
CA GLU A 195 4.59 -5.77 -17.50
C GLU A 195 5.57 -6.01 -16.32
N LYS A 196 6.10 -4.95 -15.69
CA LYS A 196 6.96 -4.99 -14.51
C LYS A 196 6.27 -4.55 -13.21
N GLY A 197 4.95 -4.32 -13.22
CA GLY A 197 4.16 -3.95 -12.06
C GLY A 197 3.59 -2.51 -12.09
N LEU A 198 3.14 -2.04 -10.93
CA LEU A 198 2.79 -0.62 -10.74
C LEU A 198 4.07 0.19 -11.01
N ASN A 199 3.98 1.17 -11.89
CA ASN A 199 5.01 2.17 -12.12
C ASN A 199 4.37 3.53 -11.91
N ILE A 200 4.63 4.15 -10.75
CA ILE A 200 4.35 5.56 -10.51
C ILE A 200 5.29 6.37 -11.42
N ALA A 201 5.02 6.36 -12.73
CA ALA A 201 5.70 7.11 -13.78
C ALA A 201 5.11 8.52 -13.83
N GLY A 202 5.42 9.24 -12.78
CA GLY A 202 4.98 10.58 -12.52
C GLY A 202 5.58 10.99 -11.21
N THR A 203 6.32 12.08 -11.23
CA THR A 203 6.68 12.81 -10.03
C THR A 203 5.40 13.05 -9.22
N ILE A 204 5.19 12.27 -8.16
CA ILE A 204 4.29 12.68 -7.10
C ILE A 204 5.07 13.71 -6.34
N GLY A 205 4.68 14.96 -6.52
CA GLY A 205 5.37 16.02 -5.84
C GLY A 205 4.48 17.10 -5.33
N LEU A 206 4.96 17.73 -4.27
CA LEU A 206 4.38 18.97 -3.82
C LEU A 206 4.62 20.02 -4.91
N PRO A 207 3.66 20.92 -5.18
CA PRO A 207 3.92 22.09 -5.99
C PRO A 207 5.18 22.82 -5.52
N ARG A 208 5.93 23.43 -6.44
CA ARG A 208 7.10 24.21 -6.06
C ARG A 208 6.73 25.31 -5.09
N ASN A 209 7.61 25.57 -4.12
CA ASN A 209 7.42 26.56 -3.06
C ASN A 209 6.16 26.30 -2.23
N THR A 210 5.81 25.03 -2.00
CA THR A 210 4.67 24.69 -1.14
C THR A 210 4.99 25.11 0.30
N PRO A 211 4.18 26.00 0.92
CA PRO A 211 4.38 26.34 2.31
C PRO A 211 4.10 25.11 3.18
N ILE A 212 5.13 24.63 3.88
CA ILE A 212 5.06 23.50 4.80
C ILE A 212 4.58 24.00 6.17
N TYR A 213 5.18 25.10 6.62
CA TYR A 213 4.91 25.70 7.91
C TYR A 213 5.19 27.21 7.85
N SER A 214 4.41 27.99 8.57
CA SER A 214 4.62 29.43 8.70
C SER A 214 4.20 29.87 10.10
N PHE A 215 5.11 30.57 10.76
CA PHE A 215 4.86 31.26 12.02
C PHE A 215 5.36 32.71 11.90
N PRO A 216 4.58 33.60 11.25
CA PRO A 216 5.02 34.96 11.00
C PRO A 216 5.21 35.76 12.30
N PRO A 217 6.20 36.67 12.38
CA PRO A 217 7.25 36.97 11.38
C PRO A 217 8.53 36.11 11.54
N TYR A 218 8.48 35.03 12.33
CA TYR A 218 9.69 34.39 12.85
C TYR A 218 10.20 33.22 12.00
N LEU A 219 9.29 32.46 11.39
CA LEU A 219 9.62 31.25 10.64
C LEU A 219 8.76 31.12 9.38
N GLU A 220 9.41 30.85 8.26
CA GLU A 220 8.78 30.35 7.05
C GLU A 220 9.53 29.12 6.55
N VAL A 221 8.78 28.07 6.22
CA VAL A 221 9.32 26.81 5.70
C VAL A 221 8.57 26.48 4.42
N SER A 222 9.31 26.28 3.34
CA SER A 222 8.77 25.85 2.06
C SER A 222 9.45 24.59 1.53
N ALA A 223 8.66 23.70 0.94
CA ALA A 223 9.17 22.67 0.03
C ALA A 223 9.42 23.33 -1.33
N ASP A 224 10.68 23.43 -1.72
CA ASP A 224 11.09 23.89 -3.04
C ASP A 224 10.82 22.78 -4.08
N SER A 225 11.05 21.53 -3.68
CA SER A 225 10.69 20.31 -4.38
C SER A 225 10.37 19.20 -3.37
N ALA A 226 9.51 18.28 -3.76
CA ALA A 226 9.34 17.00 -3.09
C ALA A 226 8.84 16.07 -4.20
N GLU A 227 9.54 14.99 -4.50
CA GLU A 227 9.24 14.11 -5.64
C GLU A 227 9.43 12.66 -5.19
N ILE A 228 8.46 11.79 -5.52
CA ILE A 228 8.58 10.34 -5.35
C ILE A 228 8.29 9.65 -6.67
N THR A 229 9.16 8.74 -7.04
CA THR A 229 8.98 7.73 -8.10
C THR A 229 9.03 6.36 -7.44
N ALA A 230 8.07 5.48 -7.72
CA ALA A 230 8.10 4.13 -7.16
C ALA A 230 7.51 3.09 -8.11
N SER A 231 8.04 1.88 -8.05
CA SER A 231 7.50 0.70 -8.69
C SER A 231 7.39 -0.41 -7.66
N VAL A 232 6.19 -0.99 -7.51
CA VAL A 232 5.92 -2.01 -6.50
C VAL A 232 5.05 -3.12 -7.10
N THR A 233 5.40 -4.37 -6.82
CA THR A 233 4.60 -5.56 -7.14
C THR A 233 4.35 -6.35 -5.87
N PHE A 234 3.14 -6.88 -5.74
CA PHE A 234 2.75 -7.72 -4.61
C PHE A 234 2.41 -9.13 -5.11
N SER A 235 2.87 -10.11 -4.36
CA SER A 235 2.39 -11.48 -4.41
C SER A 235 2.28 -12.02 -2.99
N GLY A 236 1.59 -13.13 -2.82
CA GLY A 236 1.45 -13.71 -1.49
C GLY A 236 0.44 -14.82 -1.42
N PHE A 237 0.27 -15.28 -0.20
CA PHE A 237 -0.61 -16.39 0.13
C PHE A 237 -1.31 -16.11 1.46
N LEU A 238 -2.54 -16.57 1.54
CA LEU A 238 -3.35 -16.56 2.74
C LEU A 238 -4.01 -17.92 2.90
N ASP A 239 -4.06 -18.44 4.11
CA ASP A 239 -4.86 -19.61 4.50
C ASP A 239 -5.65 -19.29 5.77
N TYR A 240 -6.98 -19.33 5.66
CA TYR A 240 -7.91 -19.01 6.73
C TYR A 240 -8.87 -20.18 7.01
N ASP A 241 -8.84 -20.66 8.25
CA ASP A 241 -9.79 -21.64 8.79
C ASP A 241 -11.07 -20.92 9.21
N VAL A 242 -12.10 -21.04 8.39
CA VAL A 242 -13.39 -20.36 8.58
C VAL A 242 -14.12 -20.92 9.79
N LEU A 243 -14.11 -22.26 9.97
CA LEU A 243 -14.79 -22.91 11.10
C LEU A 243 -14.07 -22.65 12.43
N GLY A 244 -12.74 -22.66 12.39
CA GLY A 244 -11.89 -22.39 13.55
C GLY A 244 -11.75 -20.89 13.87
N GLY A 245 -12.14 -20.01 12.95
CA GLY A 245 -11.98 -18.56 13.09
C GLY A 245 -10.52 -18.14 13.17
N LYS A 246 -9.62 -18.81 12.43
CA LYS A 246 -8.18 -18.70 12.62
C LYS A 246 -7.42 -18.52 11.30
N LEU A 247 -6.60 -17.47 11.25
CA LEU A 247 -5.59 -17.29 10.21
C LEU A 247 -4.42 -18.27 10.45
N LYS A 248 -4.19 -19.17 9.49
CA LYS A 248 -3.14 -20.19 9.55
C LYS A 248 -1.85 -19.71 8.93
N GLU A 249 -1.94 -19.07 7.77
CA GLU A 249 -0.81 -18.49 7.04
C GLU A 249 -1.25 -17.17 6.42
N LEU A 250 -0.35 -16.19 6.46
CA LEU A 250 -0.47 -14.96 5.69
C LEU A 250 0.94 -14.41 5.48
N TYR A 251 1.37 -14.39 4.23
CA TYR A 251 2.60 -13.72 3.85
C TYR A 251 2.41 -12.93 2.56
N VAL A 252 3.24 -11.91 2.42
CA VAL A 252 3.29 -11.04 1.25
C VAL A 252 4.74 -10.89 0.84
N ASP A 253 5.00 -11.16 -0.44
CA ASP A 253 6.23 -10.81 -1.12
C ASP A 253 6.06 -9.45 -1.81
N ILE A 254 7.00 -8.55 -1.55
CA ILE A 254 7.02 -7.18 -2.05
C ILE A 254 8.31 -7.00 -2.85
N ASP A 255 8.16 -6.82 -4.16
CA ASP A 255 9.23 -6.35 -5.04
C ASP A 255 9.07 -4.85 -5.25
N SER A 256 10.10 -4.06 -4.94
CA SER A 256 10.02 -2.60 -4.93
C SER A 256 11.26 -1.90 -5.49
N SER A 257 11.04 -0.77 -6.16
CA SER A 257 12.07 0.22 -6.47
C SER A 257 11.50 1.61 -6.22
N ILE A 258 12.18 2.44 -5.46
CA ILE A 258 11.69 3.73 -4.97
C ILE A 258 12.80 4.75 -5.12
N ASP A 259 12.50 5.94 -5.62
CA ASP A 259 13.37 7.10 -5.59
C ASP A 259 12.57 8.28 -5.02
N ALA A 260 13.08 8.89 -3.96
CA ALA A 260 12.49 10.05 -3.32
C ALA A 260 13.50 11.19 -3.26
N GLU A 261 13.07 12.40 -3.58
CA GLU A 261 13.87 13.62 -3.50
C GLU A 261 13.06 14.72 -2.81
N VAL A 262 13.70 15.50 -1.94
CA VAL A 262 13.10 16.65 -1.27
C VAL A 262 14.07 17.82 -1.29
N GLY A 263 13.55 19.02 -1.52
CA GLY A 263 14.23 20.30 -1.40
C GLY A 263 13.44 21.20 -0.44
N VAL A 264 14.10 21.73 0.58
CA VAL A 264 13.47 22.56 1.61
C VAL A 264 14.25 23.87 1.76
N THR A 265 13.51 24.97 1.83
CA THR A 265 14.00 26.26 2.27
C THR A 265 13.38 26.61 3.62
N VAL A 266 14.23 27.01 4.56
CA VAL A 266 13.85 27.43 5.89
C VAL A 266 14.39 28.84 6.12
N ALA A 267 13.49 29.80 6.31
CA ALA A 267 13.83 31.18 6.60
C ALA A 267 13.43 31.50 8.04
N VAL A 268 14.43 31.81 8.87
CA VAL A 268 14.24 32.19 10.28
C VAL A 268 14.73 33.61 10.48
N THR A 269 14.00 34.44 11.23
CA THR A 269 14.37 35.84 11.47
C THR A 269 15.01 36.09 12.85
N ALA A 270 14.94 35.12 13.76
CA ALA A 270 15.49 35.20 15.12
C ALA A 270 15.87 33.79 15.63
N GLU A 271 16.33 33.69 16.88
CA GLU A 271 16.52 32.41 17.54
C GLU A 271 15.23 31.58 17.50
N TYR A 272 15.33 30.34 17.04
CA TYR A 272 14.19 29.45 16.93
C TYR A 272 14.62 27.99 17.06
N ARG A 273 13.86 27.23 17.86
CA ARG A 273 14.07 25.80 18.08
C ARG A 273 12.71 25.10 18.11
N ASP A 274 12.47 24.24 17.12
CA ASP A 274 11.28 23.40 17.09
C ASP A 274 11.46 22.20 16.15
N SER A 275 10.51 21.27 16.21
CA SER A 275 10.38 20.13 15.31
C SER A 275 8.98 20.13 14.73
N PHE A 276 8.86 19.95 13.42
CA PHE A 276 7.55 19.77 12.79
C PHE A 276 7.55 18.70 11.72
N THR A 277 6.37 18.17 11.45
CA THR A 277 6.12 17.16 10.43
C THR A 277 4.95 17.59 9.58
N TYR A 278 5.14 17.55 8.28
CA TYR A 278 4.12 17.79 7.28
C TYR A 278 3.77 16.48 6.60
N VAL A 279 2.48 16.14 6.65
CA VAL A 279 1.91 14.96 6.02
C VAL A 279 0.96 15.47 4.95
N PRO A 280 1.33 15.45 3.65
CA PRO A 280 0.31 15.61 2.63
C PRO A 280 -0.70 14.48 2.76
N GLY A 281 -1.97 14.76 2.45
CA GLY A 281 -3.03 13.77 2.57
C GLY A 281 -2.68 12.44 1.91
N GLU A 282 -3.24 11.36 2.47
CA GLU A 282 -2.97 9.98 2.07
C GLU A 282 -3.17 9.80 0.57
N LEU A 283 -2.15 9.24 -0.09
CA LEU A 283 -2.26 8.81 -1.47
C LEU A 283 -2.71 7.35 -1.44
N SER A 284 -3.99 7.14 -1.14
CA SER A 284 -4.61 5.84 -1.31
C SER A 284 -4.73 5.55 -2.81
N TYR A 285 -4.15 4.42 -3.21
CA TYR A 285 -4.20 3.92 -4.57
C TYR A 285 -5.13 2.72 -4.69
N MET A 286 -5.29 2.30 -5.93
CA MET A 286 -6.35 1.40 -6.32
C MET A 286 -6.35 0.10 -5.56
N ILE A 287 -7.52 -0.21 -5.03
CA ILE A 287 -7.80 -1.44 -4.31
C ILE A 287 -8.12 -2.51 -5.37
N ILE A 288 -7.37 -3.61 -5.38
CA ILE A 288 -7.78 -4.84 -6.03
C ILE A 288 -8.88 -5.45 -5.18
N ASP A 289 -10.04 -5.68 -5.78
CA ASP A 289 -11.18 -6.20 -5.07
C ASP A 289 -11.72 -7.45 -5.78
N VAL A 290 -11.72 -8.58 -5.07
CA VAL A 290 -12.56 -9.73 -5.38
C VAL A 290 -13.71 -9.66 -4.38
N PRO A 291 -14.89 -9.17 -4.79
CA PRO A 291 -15.93 -8.80 -3.84
C PRO A 291 -16.32 -9.98 -2.95
N GLY A 292 -16.44 -9.70 -1.65
CA GLY A 292 -16.81 -10.69 -0.63
C GLY A 292 -15.75 -11.76 -0.33
N ILE A 293 -14.61 -11.77 -1.03
CA ILE A 293 -13.54 -12.76 -0.85
C ILE A 293 -12.25 -12.10 -0.35
N ILE A 294 -11.68 -11.19 -1.13
CA ILE A 294 -10.42 -10.53 -0.76
C ILE A 294 -10.34 -9.14 -1.37
N THR A 295 -9.91 -8.20 -0.56
CA THR A 295 -9.68 -6.82 -0.94
C THR A 295 -8.23 -6.50 -0.55
N LEU A 296 -7.42 -6.15 -1.56
CA LEU A 296 -5.99 -5.88 -1.45
C LEU A 296 -5.72 -4.46 -1.93
N GLY A 297 -5.31 -3.57 -1.02
CA GLY A 297 -5.09 -2.16 -1.34
C GLY A 297 -3.68 -1.71 -0.97
N PRO A 298 -2.83 -1.28 -1.93
CA PRO A 298 -1.62 -0.56 -1.59
C PRO A 298 -1.97 0.86 -1.15
N GLU A 299 -1.28 1.31 -0.12
CA GLU A 299 -1.36 2.68 0.35
C GLU A 299 0.04 3.26 0.45
N LEU A 300 0.21 4.44 -0.15
CA LEU A 300 1.44 5.21 -0.07
C LEU A 300 1.22 6.39 0.85
N LEU A 301 1.93 6.40 1.97
CA LEU A 301 1.99 7.53 2.89
C LEU A 301 3.31 8.24 2.72
N PHE A 302 3.27 9.56 2.78
CA PHE A 302 4.45 10.39 2.72
C PHE A 302 4.41 11.42 3.84
N ALA A 303 5.55 11.67 4.47
CA ALA A 303 5.71 12.77 5.40
C ALA A 303 7.08 13.41 5.25
N ILE A 304 7.17 14.72 5.44
CA ILE A 304 8.42 15.48 5.51
C ILE A 304 8.55 16.00 6.93
N GLY A 305 9.69 15.80 7.56
CA GLY A 305 9.98 16.40 8.85
C GLY A 305 11.23 17.26 8.82
N LEU A 306 11.24 18.25 9.72
CA LEU A 306 12.36 19.15 9.96
C LEU A 306 12.54 19.34 11.47
N ASP A 307 13.76 19.16 11.94
CA ASP A 307 14.23 19.60 13.26
C ASP A 307 15.13 20.80 13.04
N ILE A 308 14.75 21.96 13.57
CA ILE A 308 15.52 23.19 13.46
C ILE A 308 15.95 23.70 14.83
N ASP A 309 17.18 24.19 14.90
CA ASP A 309 17.74 24.86 16.07
C ASP A 309 18.76 25.90 15.59
N VAL A 310 18.34 27.15 15.56
CA VAL A 310 19.16 28.28 15.07
C VAL A 310 19.28 29.35 16.14
N ALA A 311 20.49 29.89 16.30
CA ALA A 311 20.77 30.92 17.32
C ALA A 311 20.50 32.36 16.83
N ALA A 312 20.29 32.55 15.53
CA ALA A 312 20.07 33.85 14.91
C ALA A 312 19.27 33.69 13.61
N GLY A 313 18.82 34.81 13.04
CA GLY A 313 18.17 34.81 11.74
C GLY A 313 19.09 34.24 10.66
N VAL A 314 18.60 33.26 9.91
CA VAL A 314 19.33 32.57 8.86
C VAL A 314 18.35 31.94 7.88
N THR A 315 18.75 31.91 6.61
CA THR A 315 18.08 31.10 5.59
C THR A 315 18.93 29.87 5.29
N VAL A 316 18.33 28.70 5.44
CA VAL A 316 18.92 27.40 5.14
C VAL A 316 18.20 26.83 3.92
N THR A 317 18.94 26.49 2.86
CA THR A 317 18.37 25.76 1.72
C THR A 317 19.07 24.43 1.55
N GLY A 318 18.31 23.34 1.53
CA GLY A 318 18.84 21.98 1.46
C GLY A 318 18.07 21.11 0.50
N SER A 319 18.75 20.21 -0.19
CA SER A 319 18.13 19.14 -0.96
C SER A 319 18.73 17.79 -0.60
N ALA A 320 17.89 16.77 -0.69
CA ALA A 320 18.13 15.45 -0.13
C ALA A 320 17.37 14.43 -0.97
N GLY A 321 18.09 13.45 -1.52
CA GLY A 321 17.51 12.37 -2.30
C GLY A 321 17.96 11.01 -1.80
N ALA A 322 17.07 10.03 -1.83
CA ALA A 322 17.36 8.64 -1.52
C ALA A 322 16.57 7.70 -2.44
N GLY A 323 17.28 6.69 -2.96
CA GLY A 323 16.72 5.66 -3.81
C GLY A 323 17.00 4.25 -3.28
N LEU A 324 16.02 3.37 -3.42
CA LEU A 324 16.05 1.94 -3.13
C LEU A 324 15.75 1.21 -4.43
N GLN A 325 16.71 0.45 -4.96
CA GLN A 325 16.54 -0.25 -6.22
C GLN A 325 16.50 -1.77 -5.98
N ASN A 326 15.56 -2.45 -6.65
CA ASN A 326 15.41 -3.92 -6.62
C ASN A 326 15.28 -4.49 -5.20
N GLY A 327 14.51 -3.81 -4.36
CA GLY A 327 14.16 -4.28 -3.03
C GLY A 327 13.25 -5.48 -3.10
N ARG A 328 13.56 -6.53 -2.32
CA ARG A 328 12.68 -7.69 -2.17
C ARG A 328 12.48 -8.00 -0.71
N VAL A 329 11.22 -8.06 -0.30
CA VAL A 329 10.83 -8.31 1.08
C VAL A 329 9.79 -9.41 1.10
N HIS A 330 10.04 -10.44 1.89
CA HIS A 330 9.03 -11.42 2.28
C HIS A 330 8.58 -11.07 3.69
N LEU A 331 7.32 -10.64 3.84
CA LEU A 331 6.70 -10.32 5.12
C LEU A 331 5.76 -11.45 5.52
N ASP A 332 6.08 -12.15 6.60
CA ASP A 332 5.16 -13.11 7.23
C ASP A 332 4.43 -12.42 8.38
N PHE A 333 3.10 -12.42 8.32
CA PHE A 333 2.25 -11.68 9.26
C PHE A 333 2.14 -12.37 10.62
N LEU A 334 2.38 -13.68 10.66
CA LEU A 334 2.20 -14.52 11.86
C LEU A 334 3.54 -14.84 12.55
N ASP A 335 4.65 -14.88 11.81
CA ASP A 335 5.97 -15.22 12.32
C ASP A 335 7.07 -14.29 11.80
N THR A 336 7.51 -13.37 12.67
CA THR A 336 8.62 -12.46 12.39
C THR A 336 9.93 -13.15 11.98
N ASN A 337 10.15 -14.41 12.37
CA ASN A 337 11.40 -15.12 12.04
C ASN A 337 11.40 -15.66 10.61
N LYS A 338 10.23 -15.74 9.96
CA LYS A 338 10.10 -16.10 8.55
C LYS A 338 10.18 -14.88 7.64
N THR A 339 10.04 -13.68 8.19
CA THR A 339 10.24 -12.44 7.45
C THR A 339 11.69 -12.30 6.99
N SER A 340 11.89 -11.99 5.71
CA SER A 340 13.22 -11.82 5.12
C SER A 340 13.29 -10.64 4.17
N PHE A 341 14.49 -10.11 3.97
CA PHE A 341 14.74 -8.93 3.17
C PHE A 341 16.06 -9.06 2.41
N THR A 342 16.06 -8.63 1.15
CA THR A 342 17.30 -8.50 0.38
C THR A 342 17.98 -7.18 0.76
N PRO A 343 19.27 -7.18 1.15
CA PRO A 343 19.96 -5.96 1.53
C PRO A 343 19.92 -4.89 0.43
N TRP A 344 19.43 -3.70 0.77
CA TRP A 344 19.46 -2.56 -0.13
C TRP A 344 20.83 -1.88 -0.13
N LYS A 345 21.20 -1.35 -1.30
CA LYS A 345 22.24 -0.33 -1.40
C LYS A 345 21.56 1.00 -1.71
N PRO A 346 21.40 1.90 -0.72
CA PRO A 346 20.79 3.19 -0.98
C PRO A 346 21.69 4.01 -1.90
N VAL A 347 21.08 4.64 -2.90
CA VAL A 347 21.71 5.73 -3.66
C VAL A 347 21.22 7.03 -3.05
N TYR A 348 22.12 7.97 -2.75
CA TYR A 348 21.72 9.21 -2.10
C TYR A 348 22.42 10.41 -2.73
N ASN A 349 21.79 11.57 -2.60
CA ASN A 349 22.38 12.86 -2.92
C ASN A 349 22.02 13.87 -1.82
N ALA A 350 22.90 14.84 -1.58
CA ALA A 350 22.70 15.89 -0.59
C ALA A 350 23.32 17.19 -1.09
N LYS A 351 22.62 18.31 -0.91
CA LYS A 351 23.17 19.65 -1.11
C LYS A 351 22.64 20.55 -0.01
N LEU A 352 23.46 21.49 0.45
CA LEU A 352 23.09 22.37 1.55
C LEU A 352 23.79 23.72 1.39
N ASN A 353 23.04 24.81 1.53
CA ASN A 353 23.54 26.18 1.46
C ASN A 353 22.97 27.00 2.63
N LEU A 354 23.76 27.97 3.08
CA LEU A 354 23.45 28.88 4.17
C LEU A 354 23.59 30.32 3.68
N SER A 355 22.64 31.20 4.04
CA SER A 355 22.70 32.61 3.67
C SER A 355 23.68 33.40 4.54
N GLU A 356 23.91 32.99 5.78
CA GLU A 356 24.66 33.73 6.78
C GLU A 356 25.54 32.83 7.66
N ARG A 357 26.48 33.44 8.37
CA ARG A 357 27.39 32.79 9.31
C ARG A 357 26.72 32.70 10.68
N ALA A 358 26.01 31.62 10.97
CA ALA A 358 25.28 31.44 12.23
C ALA A 358 25.32 29.99 12.73
N LEU A 359 25.30 29.80 14.06
CA LEU A 359 25.06 28.49 14.66
C LEU A 359 23.68 28.01 14.22
N ALA A 360 23.66 26.90 13.47
CA ALA A 360 22.44 26.38 12.88
C ALA A 360 22.49 24.86 12.82
N LYS A 361 21.42 24.23 13.30
CA LYS A 361 21.13 22.83 13.07
C LYS A 361 19.83 22.72 12.30
N ALA A 362 19.84 21.89 11.26
CA ALA A 362 18.70 21.67 10.38
C ALA A 362 18.71 20.21 9.92
N ASP A 363 18.06 19.35 10.69
CA ASP A 363 17.92 17.94 10.31
C ASP A 363 16.63 17.75 9.52
N THR A 364 16.72 17.19 8.33
CA THR A 364 15.55 16.89 7.48
C THR A 364 15.37 15.40 7.35
N TRP A 365 14.12 14.94 7.31
CA TRP A 365 13.82 13.56 6.97
C TRP A 365 12.56 13.48 6.12
N VAL A 366 12.47 12.37 5.40
CA VAL A 366 11.29 12.00 4.64
C VAL A 366 10.89 10.61 5.10
N ASP A 367 9.61 10.42 5.40
CA ASP A 367 9.03 9.09 5.56
C ASP A 367 8.26 8.74 4.30
N VAL A 368 8.63 7.61 3.69
CA VAL A 368 7.88 7.01 2.59
C VAL A 368 7.41 5.65 3.05
N THR A 369 6.10 5.50 3.27
CA THR A 369 5.50 4.24 3.71
C THR A 369 4.72 3.60 2.58
N PHE A 370 5.08 2.39 2.22
CA PHE A 370 4.29 1.51 1.38
C PHE A 370 3.64 0.48 2.28
N GLN A 371 2.32 0.43 2.32
CA GLN A 371 1.61 -0.62 3.04
C GLN A 371 0.59 -1.30 2.16
N LEU A 372 0.37 -2.59 2.39
CA LEU A 372 -0.70 -3.38 1.80
C LEU A 372 -1.74 -3.61 2.88
N ILE A 373 -2.97 -3.15 2.62
CA ILE A 373 -4.15 -3.49 3.39
C ILE A 373 -4.72 -4.78 2.80
N VAL A 374 -4.99 -5.76 3.65
CA VAL A 374 -5.52 -7.08 3.32
C VAL A 374 -6.80 -7.28 4.12
N GLN A 375 -7.93 -7.23 3.43
CA GLN A 375 -9.24 -7.56 3.97
C GLN A 375 -9.76 -8.84 3.33
N VAL A 376 -10.23 -9.78 4.13
CA VAL A 376 -10.64 -11.12 3.65
C VAL A 376 -12.02 -11.45 4.16
N LEU A 377 -12.82 -12.09 3.31
CA LEU A 377 -14.18 -12.54 3.57
C LEU A 377 -15.08 -11.43 4.15
N GLY A 378 -15.03 -10.24 3.54
CA GLY A 378 -15.82 -9.09 4.02
C GLY A 378 -15.31 -8.46 5.32
N GLY A 379 -14.02 -8.63 5.65
CA GLY A 379 -13.36 -8.01 6.80
C GLY A 379 -13.24 -8.91 8.04
N VAL A 380 -13.44 -10.22 7.89
CA VAL A 380 -13.17 -11.20 8.96
C VAL A 380 -11.69 -11.17 9.36
N VAL A 381 -10.81 -11.03 8.38
CA VAL A 381 -9.42 -10.63 8.58
C VAL A 381 -9.29 -9.22 8.02
N ASP A 382 -8.74 -8.31 8.82
CA ASP A 382 -8.40 -6.94 8.43
C ASP A 382 -7.02 -6.62 9.00
N LEU A 383 -6.02 -6.78 8.14
CA LEU A 383 -4.61 -6.60 8.49
C LEU A 383 -3.95 -5.69 7.47
N SER A 384 -2.84 -5.11 7.88
CA SER A 384 -1.99 -4.31 7.03
C SER A 384 -0.54 -4.64 7.31
N ALA A 385 0.30 -4.65 6.29
CA ALA A 385 1.74 -4.74 6.47
C ALA A 385 2.45 -3.85 5.49
N GLY A 386 3.63 -3.37 5.86
CA GLY A 386 4.30 -2.42 5.04
C GLY A 386 5.74 -2.17 5.42
N LEU A 387 6.31 -1.23 4.67
CA LEU A 387 7.68 -0.77 4.77
C LEU A 387 7.67 0.75 4.84
N THR A 388 8.29 1.31 5.87
CA THR A 388 8.57 2.74 5.98
C THR A 388 10.05 2.98 5.75
N ALA A 389 10.38 3.60 4.63
CA ALA A 389 11.72 4.09 4.34
C ALA A 389 11.89 5.51 4.90
N ARG A 390 12.95 5.71 5.69
CA ARG A 390 13.30 6.98 6.31
C ARG A 390 14.73 7.38 5.96
N PRO A 391 14.97 8.09 4.85
CA PRO A 391 16.16 8.91 4.71
C PRO A 391 16.11 10.12 5.65
N ARG A 392 17.23 10.40 6.31
CA ARG A 392 17.42 11.54 7.20
C ARG A 392 18.80 12.14 7.02
N PHE A 393 18.86 13.45 6.87
CA PHE A 393 20.08 14.24 6.80
C PHE A 393 20.21 15.02 8.08
N ASN A 394 21.24 14.71 8.87
CA ASN A 394 21.55 15.42 10.09
C ASN A 394 22.59 16.47 9.77
N ASN A 395 22.28 17.75 9.97
CA ASN A 395 23.17 18.84 9.61
C ASN A 395 23.38 19.77 10.79
N GLU A 396 24.64 20.00 11.11
CA GLU A 396 25.09 20.87 12.17
C GLU A 396 26.17 21.82 11.63
N PHE A 397 25.94 23.11 11.85
CA PHE A 397 26.83 24.19 11.48
C PHE A 397 27.20 24.99 12.71
N ALA A 398 28.50 25.06 12.97
CA ALA A 398 29.03 25.91 14.02
C ALA A 398 29.95 26.98 13.45
N PHE A 399 29.57 28.23 13.69
CA PHE A 399 30.43 29.38 13.44
C PHE A 399 30.93 29.89 14.78
N THR A 400 32.24 29.79 14.98
CA THR A 400 32.89 30.22 16.21
C THR A 400 33.82 31.37 15.88
N ALA A 401 33.56 32.53 16.49
CA ALA A 401 34.45 33.68 16.49
C ALA A 401 34.40 34.31 17.88
N SER A 402 35.40 34.03 18.71
CA SER A 402 35.53 34.61 20.04
C SER A 402 36.76 35.51 20.09
N GLN A 403 36.58 36.73 20.58
CA GLN A 403 37.65 37.68 20.84
C GLN A 403 37.53 38.09 22.29
N GLU A 404 38.58 37.84 23.05
CA GLU A 404 38.71 38.32 24.42
C GLU A 404 39.57 39.57 24.42
N ILE A 405 39.21 40.55 25.24
CA ILE A 405 40.05 41.72 25.47
C ILE A 405 40.66 41.52 26.84
N ASP A 406 41.98 41.38 26.90
CA ASP A 406 42.69 41.23 28.16
C ASP A 406 42.72 42.56 28.95
N GLU A 407 43.18 42.50 30.20
CA GLU A 407 43.26 43.67 31.09
C GLU A 407 44.20 44.78 30.57
N THR A 408 45.00 44.49 29.54
CA THR A 408 45.91 45.45 28.87
C THR A 408 45.31 46.07 27.61
N GLY A 409 44.09 45.68 27.24
CA GLY A 409 43.42 46.13 26.02
C GLY A 409 43.87 45.38 24.76
N THR A 410 44.60 44.27 24.92
CA THR A 410 45.01 43.42 23.80
C THR A 410 43.88 42.45 23.46
N VAL A 411 43.57 42.34 22.17
CA VAL A 411 42.58 41.38 21.68
C VAL A 411 43.27 40.01 21.54
N THR A 412 42.88 39.06 22.37
CA THR A 412 43.33 37.66 22.34
C THR A 412 42.24 36.74 21.78
N GLN A 413 42.62 35.74 20.99
CA GLN A 413 41.72 34.69 20.52
C GLN A 413 41.94 33.43 21.36
N PRO A 414 40.89 32.73 21.82
CA PRO A 414 41.06 31.50 22.59
C PRO A 414 41.59 30.36 21.71
N GLY A 415 42.55 29.60 22.25
CA GLY A 415 43.42 28.71 21.48
C GLY A 415 43.03 27.23 21.40
N ASP A 416 41.95 26.75 22.03
CA ASP A 416 41.80 25.30 22.30
C ASP A 416 40.40 24.71 22.06
N LEU A 417 39.69 25.14 21.00
CA LEU A 417 38.50 24.42 20.52
C LEU A 417 38.69 23.98 19.06
N VAL A 418 38.23 22.78 18.71
CA VAL A 418 38.18 22.33 17.31
C VAL A 418 37.33 23.35 16.54
N CYS A 419 37.93 23.99 15.53
CA CYS A 419 37.36 25.15 14.82
C CYS A 419 37.09 26.40 15.70
N ALA A 420 37.94 26.70 16.70
CA ALA A 420 37.80 27.86 17.61
C ALA A 420 37.61 29.22 16.90
N GLN A 421 38.21 29.37 15.72
CA GLN A 421 38.11 30.54 14.85
C GLN A 421 37.79 30.05 13.44
N GLY A 422 36.56 29.60 13.23
CA GLY A 422 36.26 28.80 12.05
C GLY A 422 34.79 28.53 11.80
N LEU A 423 34.57 27.81 10.71
CA LEU A 423 33.33 27.14 10.37
C LEU A 423 33.53 25.63 10.53
N SER A 424 32.75 25.01 11.41
CA SER A 424 32.61 23.56 11.46
C SER A 424 31.33 23.16 10.72
N ILE A 425 31.47 22.20 9.80
CA ILE A 425 30.36 21.58 9.09
C ILE A 425 30.37 20.10 9.44
N LYS A 426 29.28 19.65 10.06
CA LYS A 426 29.01 18.23 10.25
C LYS A 426 27.70 17.88 9.55
N SER A 427 27.78 16.93 8.64
CA SER A 427 26.62 16.40 7.94
C SER A 427 26.70 14.89 7.87
N ASP A 428 25.65 14.21 8.32
CA ASP A 428 25.51 12.76 8.28
C ASP A 428 24.24 12.38 7.53
N PHE A 429 24.35 11.45 6.59
CA PHE A 429 23.19 10.75 6.05
C PHE A 429 22.88 9.54 6.91
N SER A 430 21.62 9.34 7.23
CA SER A 430 21.12 8.13 7.85
C SER A 430 19.93 7.62 7.04
N PHE A 431 19.87 6.31 6.86
CA PHE A 431 18.74 5.67 6.22
C PHE A 431 18.30 4.49 7.06
N SER A 432 17.02 4.48 7.42
CA SER A 432 16.41 3.37 8.12
C SER A 432 15.23 2.83 7.32
N LEU A 433 15.04 1.52 7.34
CA LEU A 433 13.85 0.86 6.81
C LEU A 433 13.16 0.10 7.94
N PHE A 434 11.88 0.39 8.14
CA PHE A 434 11.05 -0.24 9.15
C PHE A 434 10.04 -1.14 8.45
N ALA A 435 10.00 -2.42 8.82
CA ALA A 435 8.91 -3.31 8.45
C ALA A 435 7.89 -3.34 9.58
N PHE A 436 6.60 -3.43 9.24
CA PHE A 436 5.54 -3.56 10.22
C PHE A 436 4.40 -4.44 9.71
N VAL A 437 3.67 -5.01 10.67
CA VAL A 437 2.38 -5.69 10.46
C VAL A 437 1.40 -5.15 11.49
N THR A 438 0.49 -4.28 11.03
CA THR A 438 -0.55 -3.58 11.81
C THR A 438 -0.01 -3.18 13.19
N LYS A 439 -0.72 -3.52 14.28
CA LYS A 439 -0.29 -3.32 15.66
C LYS A 439 0.36 -4.56 16.25
N LEU A 440 0.63 -5.59 15.43
CA LEU A 440 1.19 -6.86 15.89
C LEU A 440 2.68 -6.71 16.18
N TRP A 441 3.43 -6.17 15.22
CA TRP A 441 4.85 -5.93 15.39
C TRP A 441 5.38 -4.89 14.40
N SER A 442 6.52 -4.29 14.76
CA SER A 442 7.35 -3.49 13.86
C SER A 442 8.82 -3.72 14.19
N ASN A 443 9.69 -3.65 13.18
CA ASN A 443 11.12 -3.87 13.35
C ASN A 443 11.93 -3.05 12.35
N THR A 444 13.10 -2.57 12.77
CA THR A 444 14.08 -1.97 11.85
C THR A 444 14.81 -3.09 11.12
N VAL A 445 14.52 -3.25 9.83
CA VAL A 445 15.10 -4.32 9.00
C VAL A 445 16.40 -3.88 8.32
N TYR A 446 16.61 -2.58 8.18
CA TYR A 446 17.84 -2.04 7.65
C TYR A 446 18.14 -0.67 8.27
N ASN A 447 19.42 -0.43 8.58
CA ASN A 447 19.88 0.87 9.02
C ASN A 447 21.31 1.09 8.53
N VAL A 448 21.58 2.28 8.01
CA VAL A 448 22.93 2.71 7.64
C VAL A 448 23.10 4.18 7.99
N GLN A 449 24.30 4.53 8.46
CA GLN A 449 24.72 5.91 8.63
C GLN A 449 26.00 6.12 7.84
N ILE A 450 26.02 7.19 7.05
CA ILE A 450 27.12 7.53 6.16
C ILE A 450 27.50 8.99 6.45
N PRO A 451 28.73 9.24 6.94
CA PRO A 451 29.20 10.61 7.11
C PRO A 451 29.30 11.28 5.73
N ILE A 452 28.70 12.44 5.56
CA ILE A 452 28.78 13.24 4.32
C ILE A 452 29.92 14.24 4.42
N ALA A 453 29.97 14.98 5.53
CA ALA A 453 30.96 16.01 5.77
C ALA A 453 31.32 16.07 7.25
N GLN A 454 32.62 16.17 7.52
CA GLN A 454 33.15 16.51 8.84
C GLN A 454 34.33 17.45 8.63
N GLU A 455 34.00 18.67 8.22
CA GLU A 455 34.96 19.67 7.76
C GLU A 455 35.13 20.77 8.80
N CYS A 456 36.37 21.25 8.91
CA CYS A 456 36.74 22.35 9.77
C CYS A 456 37.55 23.37 8.96
N TYR A 457 36.96 24.54 8.73
CA TYR A 457 37.62 25.64 8.04
C TYR A 457 38.03 26.68 9.06
N THR A 458 39.33 26.82 9.31
CA THR A 458 39.88 27.88 10.16
C THR A 458 40.17 29.12 9.33
N TRP A 459 39.93 30.31 9.89
CA TRP A 459 40.21 31.58 9.22
C TRP A 459 41.65 32.09 9.44
N LEU A 460 42.55 31.24 9.94
CA LEU A 460 43.97 31.55 10.21
C LEU A 460 44.86 31.25 9.01
#